data_AF-A0A6H9YNM1-F1
#
_entry.id   AF-A0A6H9YNM1-F1
#
_cell.length_a   1.000
_cell.length_b   1.000
_cell.length_c   1.000
_cell.angle_alpha   90.00
_cell.angle_beta   90.00
_cell.angle_gamma   90.00
#
_symmetry.space_group_name_H-M   'P 1'
#
loop_
_entity.id
_entity.type
_entity.pdbx_description
1 polymer ?
#
loop_
_entity_poly.entity_id
_entity_poly.type
_entity_poly.pdbx_seq_one_letter_code
_entity_poly.pdbx_strand_id
1 'polypeptide(L)'
;MTVPLYRNVFLRMFAVAPESESASLAAALAAELQRYGKVRVQEHGPYWKIPDNLEFTVDVTPSGRTGECAASLRSRAPAGWEGTNPGDDVWTSRVGEVFLHPAVEWVNMVVTEAPTLPRFAPGETVRILDSPPAREHDVVDALAEVHGASPGTPRWRYTLMPFGQDWTIELSESELVTP
;
A
#
# COMPACT_ATOMS: atom_id res chain seq x y z
N MET A 1 -18.54 -17.12 6.61
CA MET A 1 -17.07 -17.03 6.78
C MET A 1 -16.76 -15.77 7.59
N THR A 2 -15.82 -15.82 8.53
CA THR A 2 -15.45 -14.67 9.34
C THR A 2 -14.54 -13.71 8.55
N VAL A 3 -14.73 -12.41 8.74
CA VAL A 3 -13.93 -11.37 8.09
C VAL A 3 -12.58 -11.23 8.84
N PRO A 4 -11.42 -11.19 8.14
CA PRO A 4 -10.11 -11.07 8.79
C PRO A 4 -9.95 -9.76 9.56
N LEU A 5 -9.10 -9.74 10.59
CA LEU A 5 -8.87 -8.52 11.38
C LEU A 5 -8.12 -7.48 10.54
N TYR A 6 -7.02 -7.87 9.90
CA TYR A 6 -6.31 -6.99 8.98
C TYR A 6 -6.81 -7.16 7.56
N ARG A 7 -7.13 -6.02 6.93
CA ARG A 7 -7.62 -5.92 5.57
C ARG A 7 -7.15 -4.61 4.98
N ASN A 8 -6.46 -4.69 3.85
CA ASN A 8 -6.10 -3.52 3.08
C ASN A 8 -6.29 -3.77 1.58
N VAL A 9 -6.81 -2.78 0.88
CA VAL A 9 -6.67 -2.64 -0.57
C VAL A 9 -5.87 -1.37 -0.78
N PHE A 10 -4.62 -1.54 -1.16
CA PHE A 10 -3.71 -0.44 -1.46
C PHE A 10 -3.81 -0.11 -2.94
N LEU A 11 -3.92 1.18 -3.26
CA LEU A 11 -3.89 1.70 -4.62
C LEU A 11 -2.74 2.69 -4.75
N ARG A 12 -1.83 2.45 -5.69
CA ARG A 12 -0.91 3.47 -6.18
C ARG A 12 -1.45 4.03 -7.48
N MET A 13 -1.62 5.35 -7.58
CA MET A 13 -2.30 5.98 -8.71
C MET A 13 -1.47 7.11 -9.30
N PHE A 14 -1.53 7.24 -10.62
CA PHE A 14 -1.04 8.40 -11.34
C PHE A 14 -2.17 9.11 -12.05
N ALA A 15 -2.21 10.43 -11.91
CA ALA A 15 -3.20 11.27 -12.55
C ALA A 15 -2.58 12.46 -13.28
N VAL A 16 -3.10 12.79 -14.46
CA VAL A 16 -2.68 13.95 -15.24
C VAL A 16 -3.46 15.17 -14.78
N ALA A 17 -2.82 16.02 -13.99
CA ALA A 17 -3.38 17.25 -13.48
C ALA A 17 -2.26 18.21 -13.03
N PRO A 18 -2.47 19.54 -13.06
CA PRO A 18 -1.53 20.47 -12.46
C PRO A 18 -1.46 20.25 -10.93
N GLU A 19 -0.29 20.48 -10.34
CA GLU A 19 -0.06 20.32 -8.89
C GLU A 19 -1.05 21.12 -8.03
N SER A 20 -1.51 22.28 -8.52
CA SER A 20 -2.53 23.11 -7.88
C SER A 20 -3.88 22.39 -7.67
N GLU A 21 -4.15 21.31 -8.39
CA GLU A 21 -5.37 20.51 -8.28
C GLU A 21 -5.21 19.26 -7.39
N SER A 22 -4.00 18.98 -6.88
CA SER A 22 -3.68 17.76 -6.13
C SER A 22 -4.64 17.51 -4.95
N ALA A 23 -4.86 18.53 -4.10
CA ALA A 23 -5.73 18.39 -2.94
C ALA A 23 -7.21 18.15 -3.30
N SER A 24 -7.69 18.81 -4.37
CA SER A 24 -9.07 18.61 -4.87
C SER A 24 -9.25 17.21 -5.43
N LEU A 25 -8.25 16.70 -6.15
CA LEU A 25 -8.25 15.33 -6.67
C LEU A 25 -8.18 14.30 -5.54
N ALA A 26 -7.34 14.50 -4.53
CA ALA A 26 -7.26 13.65 -3.35
C ALA A 26 -8.61 13.57 -2.62
N ALA A 27 -9.31 14.70 -2.47
CA ALA A 27 -10.64 14.74 -1.87
C ALA A 27 -11.69 13.99 -2.71
N ALA A 28 -11.66 14.13 -4.04
CA ALA A 28 -12.56 13.41 -4.96
C ALA A 28 -12.32 11.89 -4.89
N LEU A 29 -11.06 11.45 -4.91
CA LEU A 29 -10.69 10.04 -4.75
C LEU A 29 -11.16 9.48 -3.40
N ALA A 30 -10.96 10.23 -2.32
CA ALA A 30 -11.41 9.84 -0.99
C ALA A 30 -12.93 9.66 -0.94
N ALA A 31 -13.69 10.64 -1.42
CA ALA A 31 -15.16 10.59 -1.44
C ALA A 31 -15.68 9.40 -2.26
N GLU A 32 -15.05 9.15 -3.41
CA GLU A 32 -15.46 8.08 -4.32
C GLU A 32 -15.19 6.67 -3.75
N LEU A 33 -14.12 6.53 -2.96
CA LEU A 33 -13.69 5.26 -2.36
C LEU A 33 -14.34 4.98 -1.00
N GLN A 34 -14.89 5.98 -0.31
CA GLN A 34 -15.50 5.82 1.03
C GLN A 34 -16.64 4.79 1.07
N ARG A 35 -17.31 4.52 -0.06
CA ARG A 35 -18.32 3.47 -0.17
C ARG A 35 -17.79 2.04 0.02
N TYR A 36 -16.47 1.84 -0.11
CA TYR A 36 -15.84 0.53 0.06
C TYR A 36 -15.33 0.29 1.48
N GLY A 37 -15.11 1.35 2.27
CA GLY A 37 -14.60 1.26 3.62
C GLY A 37 -13.98 2.56 4.13
N LYS A 38 -13.12 2.46 5.14
CA LYS A 38 -12.33 3.62 5.61
C LYS A 38 -11.21 3.88 4.61
N VAL A 39 -11.00 5.14 4.25
CA VAL A 39 -10.05 5.54 3.21
C VAL A 39 -9.04 6.53 3.78
N ARG A 40 -7.77 6.33 3.44
CA ARG A 40 -6.70 7.30 3.63
C ARG A 40 -6.05 7.56 2.28
N VAL A 41 -6.05 8.81 1.84
CA VAL A 41 -5.34 9.25 0.64
C VAL A 41 -4.10 10.01 1.07
N GLN A 42 -2.96 9.71 0.44
CA GLN A 42 -1.72 10.43 0.60
C GLN A 42 -1.27 10.96 -0.76
N GLU A 43 -0.96 12.26 -0.78
CA GLU A 43 -0.40 12.98 -1.92
C GLU A 43 1.12 12.87 -1.87
N HIS A 44 1.76 12.55 -3.00
CA HIS A 44 3.22 12.55 -3.15
C HIS A 44 3.72 13.67 -4.07
N GLY A 45 2.80 14.40 -4.70
CA GLY A 45 3.11 15.46 -5.67
C GLY A 45 3.49 14.91 -7.04
N PRO A 46 4.23 15.69 -7.85
CA PRO A 46 4.69 15.27 -9.17
C PRO A 46 5.56 14.02 -9.14
N TYR A 47 5.28 13.07 -10.03
CA TYR A 47 6.07 11.86 -10.18
C TYR A 47 7.41 12.17 -10.87
N TRP A 48 8.51 11.82 -10.23
CA TRP A 48 9.85 12.20 -10.69
C TRP A 48 10.22 11.76 -12.11
N LYS A 49 9.63 10.67 -12.63
CA LYS A 49 9.87 10.23 -14.02
C LYS A 49 9.00 10.94 -15.05
N ILE A 50 7.79 11.34 -14.65
CA ILE A 50 6.78 11.97 -15.52
C ILE A 50 6.17 13.11 -14.70
N PRO A 51 6.81 14.29 -14.65
CA PRO A 51 6.40 15.38 -13.76
C PRO A 51 4.99 15.92 -14.00
N ASP A 52 4.43 15.66 -15.19
CA ASP A 52 3.04 16.01 -15.52
C ASP A 52 2.01 15.11 -14.81
N ASN A 53 2.46 14.00 -14.20
CA ASN A 53 1.63 13.09 -13.44
C ASN A 53 1.78 13.35 -11.95
N LEU A 54 0.67 13.52 -11.25
CA LEU A 54 0.61 13.49 -9.80
C LEU A 54 0.53 12.05 -9.30
N GLU A 55 1.31 11.73 -8.27
CA GLU A 55 1.32 10.44 -7.60
C GLU A 55 0.51 10.47 -6.31
N PHE A 56 -0.36 9.46 -6.15
CA PHE A 56 -1.14 9.24 -4.95
C PHE A 56 -0.99 7.80 -4.48
N THR A 57 -1.02 7.61 -3.16
CA THR A 57 -1.25 6.30 -2.56
C THR A 57 -2.52 6.33 -1.73
N VAL A 58 -3.33 5.28 -1.85
CA VAL A 58 -4.60 5.18 -1.14
C VAL A 58 -4.70 3.84 -0.45
N ASP A 59 -4.94 3.88 0.86
CA ASP A 59 -5.30 2.71 1.66
C ASP A 59 -6.81 2.68 1.85
N VAL A 60 -7.43 1.58 1.43
CA VAL A 60 -8.83 1.28 1.72
C VAL A 60 -8.87 0.12 2.71
N THR A 61 -9.36 0.37 3.93
CA THR A 61 -9.71 -0.69 4.89
C THR A 61 -11.16 -1.10 4.65
N PRO A 62 -11.44 -2.21 3.94
CA PRO A 62 -12.79 -2.53 3.51
C PRO A 62 -13.65 -3.05 4.66
N SER A 63 -14.96 -2.78 4.62
CA SER A 63 -15.90 -3.32 5.60
C SER A 63 -16.09 -4.84 5.48
N GLY A 64 -15.93 -5.38 4.27
CA GLY A 64 -16.03 -6.81 3.94
C GLY A 64 -14.66 -7.48 3.69
N ARG A 65 -14.64 -8.52 2.86
CA ARG A 65 -13.40 -9.15 2.37
C ARG A 65 -12.73 -8.25 1.34
N THR A 66 -11.40 -8.18 1.34
CA THR A 66 -10.65 -7.38 0.38
C THR A 66 -10.79 -7.91 -1.05
N GLY A 67 -10.94 -9.23 -1.23
CA GLY A 67 -11.19 -9.82 -2.55
C GLY A 67 -12.49 -9.33 -3.19
N GLU A 68 -13.55 -9.16 -2.40
CA GLU A 68 -14.85 -8.61 -2.85
C GLU A 68 -14.75 -7.12 -3.16
N CYS A 69 -14.02 -6.37 -2.32
CA CYS A 69 -13.70 -4.97 -2.58
C CYS A 69 -12.93 -4.79 -3.89
N ALA A 70 -11.85 -5.55 -4.08
CA ALA A 70 -11.03 -5.52 -5.29
C ALA A 70 -11.84 -5.92 -6.53
N ALA A 71 -12.69 -6.96 -6.45
CA ALA A 71 -13.58 -7.32 -7.55
C ALA A 71 -14.57 -6.18 -7.90
N SER A 72 -15.09 -5.48 -6.89
CA SER A 72 -16.00 -4.34 -7.07
C SER A 72 -15.31 -3.09 -7.61
N LEU A 73 -14.01 -2.91 -7.36
CA LEU A 73 -13.19 -1.88 -8.01
C LEU A 73 -12.94 -2.25 -9.47
N ARG A 74 -12.53 -3.50 -9.74
CA ARG A 74 -12.26 -3.97 -11.11
C ARG A 74 -13.48 -3.82 -12.04
N SER A 75 -14.67 -4.11 -11.54
CA SER A 75 -15.90 -4.04 -12.33
C SER A 75 -16.27 -2.64 -12.82
N ARG A 76 -15.69 -1.58 -12.25
CA ARG A 76 -15.91 -0.20 -12.69
C ARG A 76 -15.26 0.13 -14.03
N ALA A 77 -14.14 -0.51 -14.32
CA ALA A 77 -13.35 -0.28 -15.51
C ALA A 77 -12.74 -1.61 -15.98
N PRO A 78 -13.59 -2.59 -16.34
CA PRO A 78 -13.19 -3.98 -16.52
C PRO A 78 -12.19 -4.19 -17.67
N ALA A 79 -12.13 -3.27 -18.63
CA ALA A 79 -11.27 -3.45 -19.80
C ALA A 79 -9.82 -3.05 -19.52
N GLY A 80 -9.56 -2.10 -18.62
CA GLY A 80 -8.21 -1.59 -18.39
C GLY A 80 -7.32 -2.40 -17.45
N TRP A 81 -7.83 -3.46 -16.80
CA TRP A 81 -7.05 -4.27 -15.84
C TRP A 81 -6.24 -5.37 -16.50
N GLU A 82 -4.97 -5.45 -16.13
CA GLU A 82 -4.01 -6.48 -16.51
C GLU A 82 -3.40 -7.08 -15.23
N GLY A 83 -3.56 -8.39 -15.08
CA GLY A 83 -2.91 -9.13 -13.99
C GLY A 83 -1.43 -9.26 -14.30
N THR A 84 -0.60 -8.47 -13.63
CA THR A 84 0.84 -8.47 -13.87
C THR A 84 1.55 -9.52 -13.00
N ASN A 85 1.09 -9.72 -11.76
CA ASN A 85 1.52 -10.79 -10.85
C ASN A 85 0.36 -11.28 -9.96
N PRO A 86 0.47 -12.47 -9.33
CA PRO A 86 -0.52 -12.92 -8.35
C PRO A 86 -0.68 -11.94 -7.18
N GLY A 87 -1.86 -11.32 -7.05
CA GLY A 87 -2.15 -10.36 -5.99
C GLY A 87 -1.77 -8.91 -6.33
N ASP A 88 -1.32 -8.66 -7.56
CA ASP A 88 -0.91 -7.35 -8.06
C ASP A 88 -1.50 -7.10 -9.45
N ASP A 89 -2.47 -6.19 -9.50
CA ASP A 89 -3.15 -5.84 -10.75
C ASP A 89 -2.87 -4.40 -11.12
N VAL A 90 -2.66 -4.18 -12.42
CA VAL A 90 -2.45 -2.85 -12.97
C VAL A 90 -3.63 -2.49 -13.87
N TRP A 91 -4.21 -1.34 -13.63
CA TRP A 91 -5.16 -0.70 -14.53
C TRP A 91 -4.48 0.42 -15.30
N THR A 92 -4.71 0.49 -16.60
CA THR A 92 -4.32 1.64 -17.44
C THR A 92 -5.53 2.18 -18.17
N SER A 93 -5.62 3.50 -18.28
CA SER A 93 -6.70 4.19 -18.97
C SER A 93 -6.82 3.76 -20.43
N ARG A 94 -8.07 3.62 -20.88
CA ARG A 94 -8.45 3.32 -22.26
C ARG A 94 -9.48 4.34 -22.71
N VAL A 95 -9.52 4.59 -24.02
CA VAL A 95 -10.44 5.58 -24.61
C VAL A 95 -11.88 5.27 -24.21
N GLY A 96 -12.53 6.23 -23.54
CA GLY A 96 -13.93 6.14 -23.12
C GLY A 96 -14.17 5.41 -21.78
N GLU A 97 -13.12 4.98 -21.08
CA GLU A 97 -13.22 4.32 -19.79
C GLU A 97 -12.66 5.24 -18.68
N VAL A 98 -13.39 5.36 -17.57
CA VAL A 98 -13.00 6.18 -16.42
C VAL A 98 -12.96 5.31 -15.18
N PHE A 99 -11.81 5.27 -14.51
CA PHE A 99 -11.66 4.60 -13.23
C PHE A 99 -11.46 5.62 -12.11
N LEU A 100 -12.44 5.70 -11.20
CA LEU A 100 -12.53 6.65 -10.06
C LEU A 100 -12.64 8.13 -10.46
N HIS A 101 -11.76 8.63 -11.32
CA HIS A 101 -11.72 10.03 -11.76
C HIS A 101 -11.15 10.14 -13.18
N PRO A 102 -11.64 11.05 -14.06
CA PRO A 102 -11.16 11.17 -15.44
C PRO A 102 -9.67 11.49 -15.60
N ALA A 103 -9.06 12.13 -14.60
CA ALA A 103 -7.63 12.44 -14.59
C ALA A 103 -6.74 11.22 -14.30
N VAL A 104 -7.28 10.15 -13.73
CA VAL A 104 -6.49 8.96 -13.36
C VAL A 104 -6.20 8.16 -14.63
N GLU A 105 -4.91 7.98 -14.92
CA GLU A 105 -4.46 7.25 -16.13
C GLU A 105 -3.90 5.87 -15.83
N TRP A 106 -3.47 5.65 -14.58
CA TRP A 106 -2.82 4.41 -14.19
C TRP A 106 -3.06 4.13 -12.72
N VAL A 107 -3.38 2.88 -12.39
CA VAL A 107 -3.54 2.41 -11.02
C VAL A 107 -2.88 1.05 -10.86
N ASN A 108 -2.16 0.86 -9.78
CA ASN A 108 -1.74 -0.43 -9.30
C ASN A 108 -2.50 -0.77 -8.02
N MET A 109 -3.01 -1.99 -7.92
CA MET A 109 -3.82 -2.45 -6.81
C MET A 109 -3.18 -3.68 -6.17
N VAL A 110 -2.89 -3.55 -4.88
CA VAL A 110 -2.38 -4.63 -4.03
C VAL A 110 -3.41 -4.96 -2.96
N VAL A 111 -3.68 -6.25 -2.81
CA VAL A 111 -4.73 -6.75 -1.91
C VAL A 111 -4.10 -7.55 -0.76
N THR A 112 -4.50 -7.26 0.47
CA THR A 112 -3.87 -7.86 1.65
C THR A 112 -4.87 -8.22 2.74
N GLU A 113 -4.87 -9.46 3.22
CA GLU A 113 -5.67 -9.93 4.35
C GLU A 113 -4.85 -10.79 5.31
N ALA A 114 -5.09 -10.61 6.61
CA ALA A 114 -4.55 -11.50 7.63
C ALA A 114 -5.52 -11.67 8.81
N PRO A 115 -5.54 -12.85 9.46
CA PRO A 115 -6.42 -13.11 10.58
C PRO A 115 -6.10 -12.25 11.81
N THR A 116 -4.86 -11.77 11.94
CA THR A 116 -4.40 -10.89 13.01
C THR A 116 -3.95 -9.54 12.45
N LEU A 117 -3.93 -8.50 13.28
CA LEU A 117 -3.29 -7.23 12.96
C LEU A 117 -1.76 -7.37 13.04
N PRO A 118 -0.97 -6.57 12.31
CA PRO A 118 0.46 -6.47 12.55
C PRO A 118 0.68 -5.96 13.96
N ARG A 119 1.69 -6.50 14.64
CA ARG A 119 2.11 -6.07 15.97
C ARG A 119 2.68 -4.65 15.98
N PHE A 120 3.44 -4.28 14.94
CA PHE A 120 4.09 -2.97 14.85
C PHE A 120 3.47 -2.13 13.73
N ALA A 121 3.32 -0.84 13.96
CA ALA A 121 2.75 0.09 12.98
C ALA A 121 3.86 0.86 12.21
N PRO A 122 3.60 1.31 10.96
CA PRO A 122 4.51 2.22 10.28
C PRO A 122 4.82 3.48 11.12
N GLY A 123 6.09 3.88 11.15
CA GLY A 123 6.64 4.96 11.97
C GLY A 123 7.05 4.53 13.38
N GLU A 124 6.72 3.32 13.83
CA GLU A 124 7.20 2.83 15.13
C GLU A 124 8.68 2.46 15.07
N THR A 125 9.38 2.69 16.19
CA THR A 125 10.75 2.22 16.37
C THR A 125 10.77 0.84 17.02
N VAL A 126 11.53 -0.08 16.44
CA VAL A 126 11.77 -1.43 16.97
C VAL A 126 13.25 -1.69 17.13
N ARG A 127 13.60 -2.67 17.97
CA ARG A 127 14.94 -3.24 18.06
C ARG A 127 15.00 -4.55 17.27
N ILE A 128 16.03 -4.68 16.44
CA ILE A 128 16.30 -5.88 15.65
C ILE A 128 17.01 -6.91 16.54
N LEU A 129 16.42 -8.08 16.68
CA LEU A 129 17.01 -9.20 17.42
C LEU A 129 18.09 -9.90 16.59
N ASP A 130 18.95 -10.63 17.29
CA ASP A 130 19.94 -11.49 16.67
C ASP A 130 19.27 -12.66 15.90
N SER A 131 19.41 -12.65 14.58
CA SER A 131 18.90 -13.67 13.66
C SER A 131 19.83 -13.81 12.44
N PRO A 132 19.75 -14.90 11.65
CA PRO A 132 20.58 -15.05 10.46
C PRO A 132 20.43 -13.88 9.46
N PRO A 133 19.22 -13.42 9.10
CA PRO A 133 19.07 -12.23 8.26
C PRO A 133 19.66 -10.96 8.89
N ALA A 134 19.47 -10.73 10.19
CA ALA A 134 20.02 -9.56 10.86
C ALA A 134 21.56 -9.53 10.83
N ARG A 135 22.21 -10.70 10.95
CA ARG A 135 23.68 -10.84 10.82
C ARG A 135 24.16 -10.63 9.39
N GLU A 136 23.44 -11.16 8.39
CA GLU A 136 23.78 -10.97 6.97
C GLU A 136 23.80 -9.48 6.59
N HIS A 137 22.97 -8.68 7.26
CA HIS A 137 22.86 -7.25 7.05
C HIS A 137 23.64 -6.39 8.05
N ASP A 138 24.36 -7.00 9.01
CA ASP A 138 25.12 -6.32 10.08
C ASP A 138 24.28 -5.31 10.92
N VAL A 139 23.06 -5.71 11.30
CA VAL A 139 22.08 -4.85 12.01
C VAL A 139 21.60 -5.46 13.33
N VAL A 140 22.31 -6.43 13.88
CA VAL A 140 21.97 -7.03 15.18
C VAL A 140 21.95 -5.94 16.26
N ASP A 141 20.90 -5.92 17.09
CA ASP A 141 20.63 -4.93 18.14
C ASP A 141 20.41 -3.49 17.68
N ALA A 142 20.42 -3.23 16.36
CA ALA A 142 20.13 -1.92 15.81
C ALA A 142 18.67 -1.51 16.07
N LEU A 143 18.45 -0.21 16.19
CA LEU A 143 17.11 0.38 16.15
C LEU A 143 16.72 0.66 14.70
N ALA A 144 15.47 0.42 14.37
CA ALA A 144 14.93 0.65 13.03
C ALA A 144 13.52 1.22 13.10
N GLU A 145 13.18 2.06 12.11
CA GLU A 145 11.81 2.52 11.87
C GLU A 145 11.07 1.50 11.01
N VAL A 146 9.84 1.16 11.41
CA VAL A 146 8.94 0.33 10.62
C VAL A 146 8.39 1.17 9.47
N HIS A 147 8.64 0.76 8.23
CA HIS A 147 8.10 1.43 7.04
C HIS A 147 6.82 0.76 6.53
N GLY A 148 6.68 -0.54 6.78
CA GLY A 148 5.53 -1.30 6.31
C GLY A 148 5.47 -2.69 6.91
N ALA A 149 4.31 -3.32 6.77
CA ALA A 149 4.10 -4.70 7.16
C ALA A 149 3.27 -5.42 6.10
N SER A 150 3.63 -6.66 5.80
CA SER A 150 2.90 -7.55 4.90
C SER A 150 2.64 -8.89 5.59
N PRO A 151 1.49 -9.54 5.35
CA PRO A 151 1.25 -10.89 5.84
C PRO A 151 2.29 -11.84 5.26
N GLY A 152 3.03 -12.50 6.15
CA GLY A 152 3.88 -13.63 5.80
C GLY A 152 3.32 -14.92 6.37
N THR A 153 3.82 -16.04 5.85
CA THR A 153 3.53 -17.37 6.40
C THR A 153 4.73 -17.83 7.23
N PRO A 154 4.60 -18.12 8.55
CA PRO A 154 3.40 -18.07 9.39
C PRO A 154 3.17 -16.73 10.12
N ARG A 155 4.02 -15.73 9.94
CA ARG A 155 3.98 -14.45 10.66
C ARG A 155 4.15 -13.27 9.73
N TRP A 156 3.73 -12.09 10.21
CA TRP A 156 3.98 -10.81 9.56
C TRP A 156 5.46 -10.62 9.20
N ARG A 157 5.69 -10.03 8.03
CA ARG A 157 6.98 -9.52 7.56
C ARG A 157 6.93 -8.01 7.65
N TYR A 158 8.04 -7.40 8.02
CA TYR A 158 8.17 -5.96 8.23
C TYR A 158 9.28 -5.42 7.36
N THR A 159 8.99 -4.37 6.61
CA THR A 159 9.99 -3.55 5.93
C THR A 159 10.49 -2.51 6.94
N LEU A 160 11.79 -2.49 7.19
CA LEU A 160 12.42 -1.69 8.23
C LEU A 160 13.52 -0.82 7.62
N MET A 161 13.67 0.39 8.14
CA MET A 161 14.81 1.28 7.87
C MET A 161 15.68 1.37 9.13
N PRO A 162 16.80 0.63 9.22
CA PRO A 162 17.73 0.77 10.33
C PRO A 162 18.27 2.20 10.43
N PHE A 163 18.36 2.76 11.64
CA PHE A 163 18.84 4.13 11.81
C PHE A 163 20.30 4.27 11.37
N GLY A 164 20.57 5.31 10.57
CA GLY A 164 21.89 5.56 9.98
C GLY A 164 22.15 4.82 8.67
N GLN A 165 21.20 4.02 8.18
CA GLN A 165 21.24 3.41 6.86
C GLN A 165 20.31 4.15 5.88
N ASP A 166 20.56 3.98 4.59
CA ASP A 166 19.75 4.53 3.48
C ASP A 166 19.01 3.44 2.69
N TRP A 167 18.99 2.21 3.21
CA TRP A 167 18.35 1.05 2.61
C TRP A 167 17.45 0.33 3.62
N THR A 168 16.45 -0.37 3.09
CA THR A 168 15.50 -1.15 3.89
C THR A 168 15.82 -2.63 3.91
N ILE A 169 15.47 -3.32 4.99
CA ILE A 169 15.46 -4.79 5.09
C ILE A 169 14.07 -5.32 5.41
N GLU A 170 13.88 -6.62 5.13
CA GLU A 170 12.66 -7.33 5.47
C GLU A 170 12.91 -8.43 6.50
N LEU A 171 12.30 -8.28 7.68
CA LEU A 171 12.39 -9.23 8.80
C LEU A 171 11.01 -9.73 9.23
N SER A 172 10.95 -10.93 9.80
CA SER A 172 9.78 -11.51 10.44
C SER A 172 9.47 -10.82 11.77
N GLU A 173 8.19 -10.79 12.15
CA GLU A 173 7.73 -10.29 13.46
C GLU A 173 8.50 -10.88 14.66
N SER A 174 8.92 -12.14 14.55
CA SER A 174 9.67 -12.83 15.60
C SER A 174 11.08 -12.28 15.82
N GLU A 175 11.60 -11.51 14.88
CA GLU A 175 12.95 -10.94 14.90
C GLU A 175 12.97 -9.52 15.46
N LEU A 176 11.84 -9.05 16.00
CA LEU A 176 11.63 -7.66 16.40
C LEU A 176 11.04 -7.57 17.80
N VAL A 177 11.48 -6.57 18.56
CA VAL A 177 10.91 -6.21 19.86
C VAL A 177 10.77 -4.69 19.99
N THR A 178 9.89 -4.25 20.88
CA THR A 178 9.89 -2.86 21.32
C THR A 178 11.22 -2.55 22.03
N PRO A 179 11.84 -1.37 21.82
CA PRO A 179 13.18 -1.02 22.30
C PRO A 179 13.44 -1.17 23.80
#